data_AF-A0AAW1YIU8-F1
#
_entry.id   AF-A0AAW1YIU8-F1
#
_cell.length_a   1.000
_cell.length_b   1.000
_cell.length_c   1.000
_cell.angle_alpha   90.00
_cell.angle_beta   90.00
_cell.angle_gamma   90.00
#
_symmetry.space_group_name_H-M   'P 1'
#
loop_
_entity.id
_entity.type
_entity.pdbx_description
1 polymer ?
#
loop_
_entity_poly.entity_id
_entity_poly.type
_entity_poly.pdbx_seq_one_letter_code
_entity_poly.pdbx_strand_id
1 'polypeptide(L)'
;MSVSNVSMISSLVSMAMIGDTEVNVLVNLQELQHLSISCFDSHGDDLMTKLDKLFPPQQLHELSLAFNPGKTSPIWLNPISLPMLRYLSISSGNLAKMRERFWGNDNAVRKIEGLMLESLSDFEEEWVKVQQVMPSLRVVTVSWCPELVSFPIEDGGFRGGVWK
;
A
#
# COMPACT_ATOMS: atom_id res chain seq x y z
N MET A 1 6.89 24.11 -19.48
CA MET A 1 8.10 23.67 -18.75
C MET A 1 8.29 22.20 -19.02
N SER A 2 9.46 21.82 -19.53
CA SER A 2 9.83 20.45 -19.92
C SER A 2 10.04 19.58 -18.69
N VAL A 3 9.51 18.36 -18.68
CA VAL A 3 10.11 17.24 -17.94
C VAL A 3 9.99 15.97 -18.79
N SER A 4 11.08 15.71 -19.52
CA SER A 4 11.79 14.45 -19.68
C SER A 4 11.00 13.13 -19.76
N ASN A 5 11.13 12.49 -20.93
CA ASN A 5 11.02 11.05 -21.14
C ASN A 5 11.72 10.25 -20.03
N VAL A 6 10.93 9.62 -19.17
CA VAL A 6 11.28 8.35 -18.51
C VAL A 6 10.12 7.43 -18.86
N SER A 7 10.38 6.34 -19.56
CA SER A 7 9.38 5.28 -19.70
C SER A 7 9.15 4.69 -18.30
N MET A 8 8.23 5.25 -17.52
CA MET A 8 7.76 4.62 -16.30
C MET A 8 7.06 3.34 -16.71
N ILE A 9 7.70 2.20 -16.45
CA ILE A 9 7.01 0.91 -16.52
C ILE A 9 6.06 0.88 -15.33
N SER A 10 4.78 1.11 -15.60
CA SER A 10 3.67 0.97 -14.65
C SER A 10 2.87 -0.27 -15.03
N SER A 11 2.65 -1.17 -14.08
CA SER A 11 1.78 -2.34 -14.28
C SER A 11 0.52 -2.20 -13.45
N LEU A 12 -0.64 -2.37 -14.11
CA LEU A 12 -1.92 -2.57 -13.44
C LEU A 12 -2.21 -4.07 -13.40
N VAL A 13 -2.33 -4.59 -12.19
CA VAL A 13 -2.61 -6.00 -11.91
C VAL A 13 -4.04 -6.10 -11.39
N SER A 14 -4.92 -6.68 -12.21
CA SER A 14 -6.28 -7.04 -11.80
C SER A 14 -6.27 -8.48 -11.31
N MET A 15 -6.68 -8.70 -10.05
CA MET A 15 -6.69 -10.06 -9.50
C MET A 15 -7.68 -11.00 -10.19
N ALA A 16 -8.72 -10.48 -10.83
CA ALA A 16 -9.65 -11.28 -11.64
C ALA A 16 -8.98 -11.95 -12.85
N MET A 17 -7.81 -11.46 -13.27
CA MET A 17 -7.09 -11.95 -14.46
C MET A 17 -5.96 -12.93 -14.13
N ILE A 18 -5.65 -13.16 -12.85
CA ILE A 18 -4.51 -13.99 -12.44
C ILE A 18 -4.93 -15.44 -12.32
N GLY A 19 -4.35 -16.30 -13.16
CA GLY A 19 -4.53 -17.75 -13.09
C GLY A 19 -3.73 -18.38 -11.93
N ASP A 20 -4.12 -19.57 -11.49
CA ASP A 20 -3.48 -20.28 -10.36
C ASP A 20 -1.99 -20.60 -10.59
N THR A 21 -1.52 -20.56 -11.84
CA THR A 21 -0.16 -20.84 -12.28
C THR A 21 0.76 -19.61 -12.31
N GLU A 22 0.23 -18.39 -12.19
CA GLU A 22 0.97 -17.13 -12.38
C GLU A 22 1.59 -16.58 -11.08
N VAL A 23 2.09 -17.49 -10.24
CA VAL A 23 2.71 -17.13 -8.97
C VAL A 23 4.12 -16.58 -9.21
N ASN A 24 4.47 -15.48 -8.54
CA ASN A 24 5.80 -14.84 -8.58
C ASN A 24 6.27 -14.24 -9.92
N VAL A 25 5.41 -14.07 -10.92
CA VAL A 25 5.84 -13.42 -12.20
C VAL A 25 6.41 -12.02 -11.97
N LEU A 26 5.88 -11.29 -10.98
CA LEU A 26 6.29 -9.92 -10.65
C LEU A 26 7.73 -9.82 -10.15
N VAL A 27 8.27 -10.87 -9.50
CA VAL A 27 9.63 -10.80 -8.92
C VAL A 27 10.70 -10.64 -9.99
N ASN A 28 10.43 -11.09 -11.22
CA ASN A 28 11.36 -11.04 -12.34
C ASN A 28 11.34 -9.69 -13.08
N LEU A 29 10.40 -8.80 -12.75
CA LEU A 29 10.26 -7.48 -13.39
C LEU A 29 11.21 -6.47 -12.74
N GLN A 30 12.51 -6.63 -12.96
CA GLN A 30 13.57 -5.83 -12.31
C GLN A 30 13.56 -4.33 -12.67
N GLU A 31 12.86 -3.94 -13.73
CA GLU A 31 12.69 -2.53 -14.13
C GLU A 31 11.35 -1.94 -13.62
N LEU A 32 10.50 -2.73 -12.97
CA LEU A 32 9.21 -2.26 -12.46
C LEU A 32 9.42 -1.35 -11.25
N GLN A 33 9.01 -0.10 -11.39
CA GLN A 33 9.10 0.91 -10.33
C GLN A 33 7.74 1.25 -9.72
N HIS A 34 6.65 1.05 -10.46
CA HIS A 34 5.29 1.42 -10.06
C HIS A 34 4.35 0.24 -10.27
N LEU A 35 3.65 -0.16 -9.21
CA LEU A 35 2.73 -1.28 -9.23
C LEU A 35 1.39 -0.85 -8.65
N SER A 36 0.32 -1.07 -9.43
CA SER A 36 -1.04 -0.92 -8.94
C SER A 36 -1.71 -2.28 -8.94
N ILE A 37 -2.25 -2.69 -7.80
CA ILE A 37 -3.04 -3.92 -7.66
C ILE A 37 -4.47 -3.52 -7.29
N SER A 38 -5.45 -4.07 -8.01
CA SER A 38 -6.86 -3.91 -7.66
C SER A 38 -7.53 -5.28 -7.56
N CYS A 39 -8.23 -5.50 -6.45
CA CYS A 39 -9.08 -6.67 -6.26
C CYS A 39 -10.58 -6.32 -6.40
N PHE A 40 -10.90 -5.23 -7.10
CA PHE A 40 -12.28 -4.89 -7.42
C PHE A 40 -12.96 -6.04 -8.15
N ASP A 41 -14.23 -6.31 -7.81
CA ASP A 41 -15.06 -7.36 -8.42
C ASP A 41 -14.41 -8.76 -8.42
N SER A 42 -13.43 -8.98 -7.54
CA SER A 42 -12.77 -10.27 -7.39
C SER A 42 -13.51 -11.06 -6.32
N HIS A 43 -13.90 -12.30 -6.67
CA HIS A 43 -14.66 -13.18 -5.79
C HIS A 43 -13.85 -14.43 -5.44
N GLY A 44 -14.10 -14.99 -4.26
CA GLY A 44 -13.47 -16.22 -3.80
C GLY A 44 -12.78 -16.08 -2.45
N ASP A 45 -12.97 -17.09 -1.60
CA ASP A 45 -12.40 -17.12 -0.25
C ASP A 45 -10.85 -17.25 -0.27
N ASP A 46 -10.28 -17.68 -1.41
CA ASP A 46 -8.84 -17.85 -1.62
C ASP A 46 -8.13 -16.59 -2.14
N LEU A 47 -8.85 -15.51 -2.41
CA LEU A 47 -8.32 -14.29 -3.04
C LEU A 47 -7.17 -13.66 -2.23
N MET A 48 -7.31 -13.60 -0.90
CA MET A 48 -6.23 -13.14 -0.03
C MET A 48 -4.98 -14.03 -0.13
N THR A 49 -5.18 -15.35 -0.23
CA THR A 49 -4.10 -16.32 -0.38
C THR A 49 -3.39 -16.15 -1.73
N LYS A 50 -4.13 -15.82 -2.79
CA LYS A 50 -3.55 -15.49 -4.10
C LYS A 50 -2.75 -14.18 -4.03
N LEU A 51 -3.29 -13.15 -3.39
CA LEU A 51 -2.60 -11.87 -3.20
C LEU A 51 -1.28 -12.04 -2.43
N ASP A 52 -1.27 -12.88 -1.39
CA ASP A 52 -0.08 -13.19 -0.60
C ASP A 52 1.02 -13.91 -1.40
N LYS A 53 0.71 -14.47 -2.58
CA LYS A 53 1.66 -15.11 -3.50
C LYS A 53 2.24 -14.16 -4.56
N LEU A 54 1.76 -12.91 -4.65
CA LEU A 54 2.18 -11.93 -5.65
C LEU A 54 3.30 -11.03 -5.14
N PHE A 55 4.47 -11.61 -4.86
CA PHE A 55 5.62 -10.85 -4.36
C PHE A 55 6.08 -9.80 -5.39
N PRO A 56 6.00 -8.50 -5.07
CA PRO A 56 6.55 -7.46 -5.93
C PRO A 56 8.07 -7.47 -5.90
N PRO A 57 8.73 -6.89 -6.91
CA PRO A 57 10.18 -6.84 -6.94
C PRO A 57 10.72 -5.78 -5.97
N GLN A 58 11.93 -6.00 -5.44
CA GLN A 58 12.47 -5.21 -4.32
C GLN A 58 12.78 -3.74 -4.66
N GLN A 59 13.00 -3.43 -5.95
CA GLN A 59 13.24 -2.08 -6.44
C GLN A 59 11.97 -1.26 -6.70
N LEU A 60 10.80 -1.77 -6.30
CA LEU A 60 9.54 -1.03 -6.40
C LEU A 60 9.59 0.27 -5.57
N HIS A 61 9.26 1.39 -6.21
CA HIS A 61 9.27 2.72 -5.61
C HIS A 61 7.87 3.17 -5.17
N GLU A 62 6.84 2.78 -5.92
CA GLU A 62 5.46 3.15 -5.66
C GLU A 62 4.54 1.93 -5.73
N LEU A 63 3.65 1.84 -4.75
CA LEU A 63 2.64 0.80 -4.66
C LEU A 63 1.27 1.44 -4.40
N SER A 64 0.31 1.05 -5.23
CA SER A 64 -1.12 1.32 -5.02
C SER A 64 -1.86 0.00 -4.82
N LEU A 65 -2.57 -0.15 -3.71
CA LEU A 65 -3.39 -1.32 -3.40
C LEU A 65 -4.86 -0.89 -3.24
N ALA A 66 -5.69 -1.27 -4.19
CA ALA A 66 -7.11 -0.98 -4.19
C ALA A 66 -7.96 -2.22 -3.86
N PHE A 67 -9.02 -2.03 -3.07
CA PHE A 67 -9.99 -3.06 -2.72
C PHE A 67 -9.37 -4.28 -2.02
N ASN A 68 -8.50 -4.07 -1.02
CA ASN A 68 -7.87 -5.18 -0.31
C ASN A 68 -8.92 -6.17 0.23
N PRO A 69 -8.83 -7.47 -0.11
CA PRO A 69 -9.91 -8.43 0.17
C PRO A 69 -9.92 -8.86 1.65
N GLY A 70 -8.77 -8.81 2.33
CA GLY A 70 -8.63 -9.21 3.72
C GLY A 70 -8.81 -8.08 4.73
N LYS A 71 -8.98 -8.48 6.00
CA LYS A 71 -8.95 -7.55 7.16
C LYS A 71 -7.53 -7.08 7.50
N THR A 72 -6.50 -7.75 6.95
CA THR A 72 -5.09 -7.40 7.16
C THR A 72 -4.35 -7.21 5.84
N SER A 73 -3.23 -6.49 5.89
CA SER A 73 -2.38 -6.22 4.72
C SER A 73 -1.74 -7.50 4.15
N PRO A 74 -1.32 -7.53 2.87
CA PRO A 74 -0.58 -8.66 2.31
C PRO A 74 0.73 -8.94 3.06
N ILE A 75 1.17 -10.20 3.11
CA ILE A 75 2.37 -10.62 3.87
C ILE A 75 3.65 -9.95 3.37
N TRP A 76 3.72 -9.61 2.08
CA TRP A 76 4.87 -8.98 1.43
C TRP A 76 4.89 -7.46 1.60
N LEU A 77 3.85 -6.84 2.16
CA LEU A 77 3.84 -5.40 2.44
C LEU A 77 4.63 -5.13 3.75
N ASN A 78 5.95 -5.16 3.65
CA ASN A 78 6.87 -5.01 4.78
C ASN A 78 8.23 -4.46 4.28
N PRO A 79 9.07 -3.88 5.15
CA PRO A 79 10.33 -3.25 4.74
C PRO A 79 11.39 -4.22 4.19
N ILE A 80 11.32 -5.51 4.51
CA ILE A 80 12.26 -6.52 4.00
C ILE A 80 11.94 -6.85 2.54
N SER A 81 10.66 -6.98 2.22
CA SER A 81 10.18 -7.29 0.87
C SER A 81 10.19 -6.07 -0.05
N LEU A 82 9.98 -4.87 0.49
CA LEU A 82 9.89 -3.62 -0.29
C LEU A 82 10.85 -2.54 0.26
N PRO A 83 12.18 -2.77 0.20
CA PRO A 83 13.17 -1.89 0.81
C PRO A 83 13.29 -0.51 0.15
N MET A 84 12.86 -0.39 -1.12
CA MET A 84 12.97 0.83 -1.92
C MET A 84 11.67 1.64 -1.99
N LEU A 85 10.61 1.18 -1.33
CA LEU A 85 9.29 1.81 -1.41
C LEU A 85 9.30 3.20 -0.78
N ARG A 86 8.85 4.20 -1.56
CA ARG A 86 8.74 5.60 -1.15
C ARG A 86 7.31 6.11 -1.08
N TYR A 87 6.42 5.56 -1.90
CA TYR A 87 5.03 5.98 -1.99
C TYR A 87 4.11 4.79 -1.82
N LEU A 88 3.17 4.90 -0.88
CA LEU A 88 2.18 3.87 -0.61
C LEU A 88 0.78 4.49 -0.65
N SER A 89 -0.07 3.94 -1.52
CA SER A 89 -1.49 4.22 -1.54
C SER A 89 -2.28 2.96 -1.21
N ILE A 90 -3.22 3.06 -0.29
CA ILE A 90 -4.19 2.01 0.02
C ILE A 90 -5.57 2.62 -0.04
N SER A 91 -6.43 2.09 -0.91
CA SER A 91 -7.77 2.61 -1.10
C SER A 91 -8.82 1.52 -1.15
N SER A 92 -9.96 1.77 -0.50
CA SER A 92 -11.13 0.89 -0.50
C SER A 92 -10.86 -0.55 0.01
N GLY A 93 -11.95 -1.29 0.22
CA GLY A 93 -11.89 -2.68 0.68
C GLY A 93 -11.96 -2.81 2.20
N ASN A 94 -11.61 -4.00 2.69
CA ASN A 94 -11.97 -4.43 4.04
C ASN A 94 -10.82 -4.31 5.04
N LEU A 95 -9.73 -3.61 4.69
CA LEU A 95 -8.55 -3.52 5.53
C LEU A 95 -8.89 -2.84 6.86
N ALA A 96 -8.62 -3.54 7.96
CA ALA A 96 -8.84 -3.03 9.31
C ALA A 96 -7.51 -2.74 10.04
N LYS A 97 -6.47 -3.55 9.80
CA LYS A 97 -5.15 -3.38 10.45
C LYS A 97 -4.01 -3.76 9.52
N MET A 98 -2.84 -3.15 9.70
CA MET A 98 -1.62 -3.63 9.06
C MET A 98 -1.09 -4.85 9.82
N ARG A 99 -0.48 -5.81 9.11
CA ARG A 99 0.22 -6.93 9.78
C ARG A 99 1.40 -6.40 10.58
N GLU A 100 1.76 -7.06 11.68
CA GLU A 100 2.87 -6.67 12.54
C GLU A 100 4.18 -6.43 11.77
N ARG A 101 4.51 -7.31 10.81
CA ARG A 101 5.70 -7.19 9.96
C ARG A 101 5.74 -5.90 9.13
N PHE A 102 4.61 -5.26 8.86
CA PHE A 102 4.57 -3.97 8.17
C PHE A 102 5.34 -2.89 8.95
N TRP A 103 5.20 -2.91 10.28
CA TRP A 103 5.81 -1.95 11.19
C TRP A 103 7.32 -2.20 11.34
N GLY A 104 7.78 -3.41 10.98
CA GLY A 104 9.19 -3.80 11.06
C GLY A 104 9.62 -4.11 12.49
N ASN A 105 10.92 -4.34 12.66
CA ASN A 105 11.56 -4.38 13.99
C ASN A 105 12.17 -2.99 14.25
N ASP A 106 12.46 -2.65 15.51
CA ASP A 106 12.87 -1.33 16.02
C ASP A 106 14.02 -0.60 15.28
N ASN A 107 14.72 -1.26 14.35
CA ASN A 107 15.85 -0.71 13.60
C ASN A 107 15.61 -0.52 12.09
N ALA A 108 14.45 -0.95 11.55
CA ALA A 108 14.16 -0.86 10.11
C ALA A 108 13.44 0.45 9.76
N VAL A 109 14.18 1.55 9.70
CA VAL A 109 13.63 2.85 9.29
C VAL A 109 13.14 2.82 7.84
N ARG A 110 11.86 3.13 7.62
CA ARG A 110 11.27 3.16 6.27
C ARG A 110 11.54 4.50 5.58
N LYS A 111 11.83 4.43 4.29
CA LYS A 111 12.05 5.60 3.41
C LYS A 111 10.74 6.06 2.74
N ILE A 112 9.59 5.74 3.33
CA ILE A 112 8.31 6.20 2.81
C ILE A 112 8.24 7.71 3.02
N GLU A 113 8.05 8.41 1.90
CA GLU A 113 7.96 9.87 1.82
C GLU A 113 6.50 10.31 1.67
N GLY A 114 5.63 9.47 1.09
CA GLY A 114 4.21 9.74 0.92
C GLY A 114 3.31 8.56 1.24
N LEU A 115 2.22 8.83 1.95
CA LEU A 115 1.18 7.86 2.31
C LEU A 115 -0.20 8.40 1.90
N MET A 116 -0.98 7.58 1.21
CA MET A 116 -2.38 7.85 0.91
C MET A 116 -3.25 6.74 1.47
N LEU A 117 -4.28 7.12 2.23
CA LEU A 117 -5.30 6.21 2.77
C LEU A 117 -6.68 6.76 2.37
N GLU A 118 -7.46 5.96 1.66
CA GLU A 118 -8.74 6.41 1.11
C GLU A 118 -9.84 5.37 1.29
N SER A 119 -11.01 5.77 1.78
CA SER A 119 -12.20 4.91 1.86
C SER A 119 -11.94 3.62 2.64
N LEU A 120 -11.30 3.73 3.81
CA LEU A 120 -10.98 2.60 4.69
C LEU A 120 -11.79 2.73 5.98
N SER A 121 -13.02 2.21 5.95
CA SER A 121 -14.03 2.40 7.00
C SER A 121 -13.64 1.81 8.35
N ASP A 122 -12.93 0.69 8.35
CA ASP A 122 -12.58 -0.07 9.57
C ASP A 122 -11.09 0.09 9.95
N PHE A 123 -10.34 0.91 9.22
CA PHE A 123 -8.89 0.98 9.39
C PHE A 123 -8.50 1.87 10.57
N GLU A 124 -7.97 1.24 11.61
CA GLU A 124 -7.58 1.88 12.86
C GLU A 124 -6.06 1.83 13.02
N GLU A 125 -5.43 2.98 13.26
CA GLU A 125 -4.02 3.05 13.63
C GLU A 125 -3.67 4.34 14.36
N GLU A 126 -2.58 4.30 15.14
CA GLU A 126 -2.08 5.46 15.87
C GLU A 126 -1.07 6.27 15.06
N TRP A 127 -1.27 7.59 14.99
CA TRP A 127 -0.37 8.51 14.30
C TRP A 127 1.06 8.46 14.84
N VAL A 128 1.22 8.35 16.17
CA VAL A 128 2.54 8.26 16.81
C VAL A 128 3.32 7.06 16.28
N LYS A 129 2.66 5.91 16.10
CA LYS A 129 3.28 4.70 15.55
C LYS A 129 3.69 4.90 14.09
N VAL A 130 2.83 5.54 13.28
CA VAL A 130 3.14 5.90 11.89
C VAL A 130 4.39 6.77 11.81
N GLN A 131 4.49 7.80 12.65
CA GLN A 131 5.66 8.68 12.69
C GLN A 131 6.94 7.96 13.12
N GLN A 132 6.85 7.03 14.08
CA GLN A 132 7.99 6.25 14.54
C GLN A 132 8.57 5.37 13.43
N VAL A 133 7.72 4.68 12.66
CA VAL A 133 8.19 3.73 11.62
C VAL A 133 8.52 4.40 10.29
N MET A 134 7.93 5.57 10.01
CA MET A 134 8.09 6.33 8.77
C MET A 134 8.59 7.75 9.08
N PRO A 135 9.81 7.93 9.61
CA PRO A 135 10.31 9.26 9.96
C PRO A 135 10.64 10.13 8.73
N SER A 136 10.67 9.55 7.52
CA SER A 136 10.88 10.29 6.26
C SER A 136 9.59 10.83 5.64
N LEU A 137 8.44 10.63 6.28
CA LEU A 137 7.13 10.99 5.76
C LEU A 137 7.00 12.51 5.62
N ARG A 138 6.60 12.96 4.43
CA ARG A 138 6.46 14.38 4.06
C ARG A 138 5.05 14.75 3.66
N VAL A 139 4.26 13.76 3.26
CA VAL A 139 2.88 13.98 2.86
C VAL A 139 2.03 12.80 3.27
N VAL A 140 0.90 13.10 3.90
CA VAL A 140 -0.12 12.11 4.22
C VAL A 140 -1.45 12.63 3.73
N THR A 141 -2.09 11.90 2.83
CA THR A 141 -3.44 12.19 2.35
C THR A 141 -4.38 11.16 2.96
N VAL A 142 -5.41 11.61 3.66
CA VAL A 142 -6.45 10.76 4.22
C VAL A 142 -7.80 11.27 3.76
N SER A 143 -8.69 10.37 3.34
CA SER A 143 -10.09 10.70 3.02
C SER A 143 -10.99 9.51 3.27
N TRP A 144 -12.17 9.72 3.85
CA TRP A 144 -13.13 8.66 4.18
C TRP A 144 -12.54 7.54 5.06
N CYS A 145 -11.77 7.91 6.09
CA CYS A 145 -11.18 6.99 7.08
C CYS A 145 -11.62 7.39 8.50
N PRO A 146 -12.84 7.03 8.94
CA PRO A 146 -13.43 7.53 10.18
C PRO A 146 -12.70 7.06 11.45
N GLU A 147 -12.06 5.90 11.42
CA GLU A 147 -11.37 5.32 12.58
C GLU A 147 -9.95 5.90 12.81
N LEU A 148 -9.43 6.73 11.89
CA LEU A 148 -8.10 7.37 12.01
C LEU A 148 -8.13 8.64 12.87
N VAL A 149 -8.73 8.53 14.07
CA VAL A 149 -8.99 9.67 14.98
C VAL A 149 -7.71 10.35 15.50
N SER A 150 -6.58 9.65 15.50
CA SER A 150 -5.30 10.16 16.00
C SER A 150 -4.49 10.96 14.97
N PHE A 151 -4.90 10.93 13.69
CA PHE A 151 -4.17 11.59 12.62
C PHE A 151 -4.36 13.11 12.65
N PRO A 152 -3.34 13.90 12.30
CA PRO A 152 -3.39 15.36 12.31
C PRO A 152 -4.14 15.92 11.08
N ILE A 153 -5.34 15.40 10.79
CA ILE A 153 -6.17 15.74 9.63
C ILE A 153 -7.62 15.86 10.10
N GLU A 154 -8.11 17.09 10.25
CA GLU A 154 -9.41 17.40 10.90
C GLU A 154 -10.61 16.69 10.25
N ASP A 155 -10.66 16.62 8.91
CA ASP A 155 -11.78 16.04 8.16
C ASP A 155 -11.45 14.69 7.50
N GLY A 156 -10.44 13.97 8.00
CA GLY A 156 -9.96 12.70 7.42
C GLY A 156 -11.05 11.62 7.32
N GLY A 157 -12.02 11.63 8.25
CA GLY A 157 -13.15 10.70 8.26
C GLY A 157 -14.19 10.91 7.16
N PHE A 158 -14.21 12.08 6.52
CA PHE A 158 -15.25 12.45 5.54
C PHE A 158 -14.65 13.06 4.27
N ARG A 159 -14.37 14.36 4.27
CA ARG A 159 -13.93 15.10 3.07
C ARG A 159 -12.50 14.79 2.67
N GLY A 160 -11.70 14.43 3.67
CA GLY A 160 -10.28 14.23 3.55
C GLY A 160 -9.47 15.51 3.64
N GLY A 161 -8.15 15.32 3.77
CA GLY A 161 -7.19 16.39 3.92
C GLY A 161 -5.77 15.89 3.74
N VAL A 162 -4.83 16.82 3.85
CA VAL A 162 -3.42 16.56 3.64
C VAL A 162 -2.63 17.10 4.82
N TRP A 163 -1.79 16.25 5.40
CA TRP A 163 -0.71 16.64 6.29
C TRP A 163 0.59 16.82 5.48
N LYS A 164 1.34 17.89 5.75
CA LYS A 164 2.61 18.25 5.10
C LYS A 164 3.61 18.78 6.11
#